data_AF-A0A1M5XU99-F1
#
_entry.id   AF-A0A1M5XU99-F1
#
_cell.length_a   1.000
_cell.length_b   1.000
_cell.length_c   1.000
_cell.angle_alpha   90.00
_cell.angle_beta   90.00
_cell.angle_gamma   90.00
#
_symmetry.space_group_name_H-M   'P 1'
#
loop_
_entity.id
_entity.type
_entity.pdbx_description
1 polymer ?
#
loop_
_entity_poly.entity_id
_entity_poly.type
_entity_poly.pdbx_seq_one_letter_code
_entity_poly.pdbx_strand_id
1 'polypeptide(L)' 'MIDIMIMEEKDYVKVYNCGVLILEENNYNEIVLTIKEALTIIEDDLYQIEVLRNVLRQVEDIKRLVA' A
#
# COMPACT_ATOMS: atom_id res chain seq x y z
N MET A 1 8.16 -12.16 7.36
CA MET A 1 8.26 -12.14 5.88
C MET A 1 7.13 -11.24 5.41
N ILE A 2 7.46 -10.21 4.63
CA ILE A 2 6.46 -9.30 4.05
C ILE A 2 6.21 -9.79 2.63
N ASP A 3 4.95 -10.01 2.29
CA ASP A 3 4.52 -10.47 0.97
C ASP A 3 3.35 -9.61 0.51
N ILE A 4 3.66 -8.62 -0.33
CA ILE A 4 2.68 -7.63 -0.79
C ILE A 4 2.15 -8.05 -2.16
N MET A 5 0.83 -8.13 -2.27
CA MET A 5 0.13 -8.30 -3.53
C MET A 5 -0.78 -7.10 -3.76
N ILE A 6 -0.63 -6.45 -4.91
CA ILE A 6 -1.46 -5.32 -5.33
C ILE A 6 -2.31 -5.78 -6.51
N MET A 7 -3.63 -5.64 -6.38
CA MET A 7 -4.59 -5.99 -7.40
C MET A 7 -5.39 -4.76 -7.81
N GLU A 8 -5.33 -4.42 -9.09
CA GLU A 8 -6.20 -3.42 -9.69
C GLU A 8 -7.43 -4.12 -10.26
N GLU A 9 -8.58 -3.77 -9.72
CA GLU A 9 -9.88 -4.13 -10.24
C GLU A 9 -10.53 -2.85 -10.84
N LYS A 10 -11.70 -3.02 -11.46
CA LYS A 10 -12.25 -2.01 -12.40
C LYS A 10 -12.34 -0.59 -11.83
N ASP A 11 -12.66 -0.46 -10.54
CA ASP A 11 -12.91 0.82 -9.87
C ASP A 11 -12.08 0.99 -8.59
N TYR A 12 -11.19 0.05 -8.27
CA TYR A 12 -10.47 0.03 -6.99
C TYR A 12 -9.16 -0.75 -7.05
N VAL A 13 -8.24 -0.36 -6.19
CA VAL A 13 -6.94 -1.00 -5.96
C VAL A 13 -6.97 -1.63 -4.57
N LYS A 14 -6.73 -2.94 -4.49
CA LYS A 14 -6.62 -3.69 -3.24
C LYS A 14 -5.17 -4.05 -2.97
N VAL A 15 -4.77 -3.88 -1.72
CA VAL A 15 -3.44 -4.25 -1.22
C VAL A 15 -3.59 -5.34 -0.17
N TYR A 16 -2.89 -6.44 -0.40
CA TYR A 16 -2.82 -7.57 0.51
C TYR A 16 -1.41 -7.71 1.07
N ASN A 17 -1.31 -8.11 2.34
CA ASN A 17 -0.08 -8.59 2.96
C ASN A 17 -0.30 -10.01 3.47
N CYS A 18 0.48 -10.98 2.97
CA CYS A 18 0.35 -12.40 3.33
C CYS A 18 -1.10 -12.93 3.15
N GLY A 19 -1.78 -12.51 2.09
CA GLY A 19 -3.17 -12.91 1.79
C GLY A 19 -4.26 -12.17 2.58
N VAL A 20 -3.90 -11.28 3.50
CA VAL A 20 -4.84 -10.45 4.27
C VAL A 20 -5.00 -9.10 3.59
N LEU A 21 -6.24 -8.68 3.34
CA LEU A 21 -6.54 -7.33 2.82
C LEU A 21 -6.19 -6.29 3.89
N ILE A 22 -5.32 -5.35 3.55
CA ILE A 22 -4.90 -4.29 4.48
C ILE A 22 -5.35 -2.89 4.04
N LEU A 23 -5.63 -2.69 2.75
CA LEU A 23 -6.02 -1.40 2.20
C LEU A 23 -6.78 -1.60 0.88
N GLU A 24 -7.82 -0.79 0.68
CA GLU A 24 -8.61 -0.72 -0.55
C GLU A 24 -8.95 0.75 -0.81
N GLU A 25 -8.62 1.26 -1.99
CA GLU A 25 -8.85 2.66 -2.40
C GLU A 25 -9.22 2.72 -3.89
N ASN A 26 -9.72 3.87 -4.38
CA ASN A 26 -10.18 3.96 -5.76
C ASN A 26 -9.02 3.99 -6.78
N ASN A 27 -7.82 4.39 -6.36
CA ASN A 27 -6.66 4.51 -7.24
C ASN A 27 -5.34 4.53 -6.46
N TYR A 28 -4.23 4.38 -7.18
CA TYR A 28 -2.88 4.40 -6.60
C TYR A 28 -2.50 5.71 -5.88
N ASN A 29 -3.09 6.86 -6.23
CA ASN A 29 -2.79 8.12 -5.53
C ASN A 29 -3.42 8.14 -4.14
N GLU A 30 -4.65 7.64 -4.01
CA GLU A 30 -5.33 7.49 -2.73
C GLU A 30 -4.57 6.51 -1.83
N ILE A 31 -4.13 5.36 -2.36
CA ILE A 31 -3.25 4.43 -1.63
C ILE A 31 -2.03 5.16 -1.04
N VAL A 32 -1.34 5.98 -1.84
CA VAL A 32 -0.16 6.74 -1.38
C VAL A 32 -0.52 7.72 -0.27
N LEU A 33 -1.64 8.43 -0.38
CA LEU A 33 -2.09 9.39 0.64
C LEU A 33 -2.43 8.66 1.94
N THR A 34 -3.25 7.61 1.89
CA THR A 34 -3.66 6.84 3.06
C THR A 34 -2.47 6.24 3.80
N ILE A 35 -1.48 5.71 3.06
CA ILE A 35 -0.25 5.18 3.68
C ILE A 35 0.58 6.29 4.35
N LYS A 36 0.74 7.45 3.68
CA LYS A 36 1.47 8.58 4.26
C LYS A 36 0.82 9.07 5.53
N GLU A 37 -0.51 9.15 5.58
CA GLU A 37 -1.27 9.51 6.77
C GLU A 37 -1.08 8.47 7.88
N ALA A 38 -1.24 7.18 7.58
CA ALA A 38 -1.04 6.10 8.54
C ALA A 38 0.37 6.13 9.18
N LEU A 39 1.40 6.41 8.38
CA LEU A 39 2.79 6.53 8.85
C LEU A 39 3.03 7.73 9.78
N THR A 40 2.12 8.70 9.85
CA THR A 40 2.18 9.80 10.84
C THR A 40 1.52 9.45 12.17
N ILE A 41 0.70 8.39 12.21
CA ILE A 41 -0.10 7.99 13.38
C ILE A 41 0.52 6.78 14.09
N ILE A 42 1.06 5.83 13.32
CA ILE A 42 1.63 4.59 13.87
C ILE A 42 2.99 4.89 14.49
N GLU A 43 3.04 4.81 15.82
CA GLU A 43 4.27 4.91 16.61
C GLU A 43 4.70 3.52 17.10
N ASP A 44 6.00 3.25 17.10
CA ASP A 44 6.66 2.05 17.67
C ASP A 44 6.25 0.65 17.15
N ASP A 45 5.35 0.54 16.16
CA ASP A 45 5.10 -0.72 15.45
C ASP A 45 5.99 -0.86 14.21
N LEU A 46 7.19 -1.39 14.44
CA LEU A 46 8.21 -1.58 13.38
C LEU A 46 7.69 -2.46 12.22
N TYR A 47 6.86 -3.45 12.50
CA TYR A 47 6.36 -4.37 11.48
C TYR A 47 5.34 -3.67 10.59
N GLN A 48 4.35 -2.99 11.17
CA GLN A 48 3.36 -2.25 10.40
C GLN A 48 4.01 -1.15 9.57
N ILE A 49 4.96 -0.42 10.16
CA ILE A 49 5.74 0.61 9.44
C ILE A 49 6.48 -0.02 8.24
N GLU A 50 7.09 -1.19 8.40
CA GLU A 50 7.81 -1.87 7.31
C GLU A 50 6.87 -2.36 6.20
N VAL A 51 5.68 -2.88 6.55
CA VAL A 51 4.63 -3.26 5.60
C VAL A 51 4.20 -2.05 4.78
N LEU A 52 3.83 -0.95 5.44
CA LEU A 52 3.37 0.28 4.79
C LEU A 52 4.44 0.89 3.87
N ARG A 53 5.71 0.90 4.30
CA ARG A 53 6.83 1.34 3.46
C ARG A 53 7.04 0.47 2.23
N ASN A 54 6.87 -0.85 2.35
CA ASN A 54 6.96 -1.76 1.20
C ASN A 54 5.83 -1.55 0.21
N VAL A 55 4.59 -1.38 0.69
CA VAL A 55 3.45 -1.04 -0.17
C VAL A 55 3.71 0.27 -0.90
N LEU A 56 4.13 1.32 -0.20
CA LEU A 56 4.41 2.63 -0.79
C LEU A 56 5.42 2.54 -1.94
N ARG A 57 6.53 1.83 -1.72
CA ARG A 57 7.56 1.62 -2.76
C ARG A 57 6.98 0.92 -4.00
N GLN A 58 6.23 -0.17 -3.81
CA GLN A 58 5.67 -0.92 -4.95
C GLN A 58 4.65 -0.09 -5.73
N VAL A 59 3.79 0.65 -5.04
CA VAL A 59 2.80 1.54 -5.69
C VAL A 59 3.48 2.64 -6.49
N GLU A 60 4.55 3.25 -5.95
CA GLU A 60 5.32 4.26 -6.68
C GLU A 60 6.02 3.69 -7.91
N ASP A 61 6.53 2.46 -7.84
CA ASP A 61 7.14 1.78 -8.98
C ASP A 61 6.12 1.45 -10.07
N ILE A 62 4.93 0.94 -9.71
CA ILE A 62 3.82 0.72 -10.66
C ILE A 62 3.47 2.02 -11.38
N LYS A 63 3.29 3.12 -10.61
CA LYS A 63 2.95 4.44 -11.17
C LYS A 63 3.97 4.93 -12.19
N ARG A 64 5.26 4.62 -12.01
CA ARG A 64 6.32 4.99 -12.97
C ARG A 64 6.27 4.16 -14.26
N LEU A 65 5.78 2.94 -14.20
CA LEU A 65 5.70 2.04 -15.36
C LEU A 65 4.49 2.32 -16.25
N VAL A 66 3.44 2.93 -15.69
CA VAL A 66 2.18 3.24 -16.40
C VAL A 66 2.08 4.71 -16.85
N ALA A 67 3.05 5.55 -16.49
CA ALA A 67 3.14 6.96 -16.87
C ALA A 67 3.93 7.15 -18.17
#